data_AF-A0A0J7JCD0-F1
#
_entry.id   AF-A0A0J7JCD0-F1
#
_cell.length_a   1.000
_cell.length_b   1.000
_cell.length_c   1.000
_cell.angle_alpha   90.00
_cell.angle_beta   90.00
_cell.angle_gamma   90.00
#
_symmetry.space_group_name_H-M   'P 1'
#
loop_
_entity.id
_entity.type
_entity.pdbx_description
1 polymer ?
#
loop_
_entity_poly.entity_id
_entity_poly.type
_entity_poly.pdbx_seq_one_letter_code
_entity_poly.pdbx_strand_id
1 'polypeptide(L)' 'MDTPESREWQRLAFVENRDGRAAALVFAHQGIAQYESAIRESDSCGNQYGAAYRESLMASIQVYREYLQKNETPA' A
#
# COMPACT_ATOMS: atom_id res chain seq x y z
N MET A 1 2.44 -15.61 -9.25
CA MET A 1 3.65 -14.79 -9.00
C MET A 1 3.36 -13.95 -7.78
N ASP A 2 4.31 -13.89 -6.86
CA ASP A 2 4.17 -13.22 -5.56
C ASP A 2 4.57 -11.75 -5.70
N THR A 3 3.73 -10.98 -6.41
CA THR A 3 4.00 -9.56 -6.72
C THR A 3 3.69 -8.67 -5.51
N PRO A 4 4.32 -7.48 -5.39
CA PRO A 4 3.99 -6.52 -4.34
C PRO A 4 2.48 -6.26 -4.22
N GLU A 5 1.80 -6.10 -5.36
CA GLU A 5 0.36 -5.85 -5.43
C GLU A 5 -0.44 -7.02 -4.87
N SER A 6 -0.09 -8.25 -5.27
CA SER A 6 -0.78 -9.46 -4.83
C SER A 6 -0.71 -9.63 -3.32
N ARG A 7 0.44 -9.28 -2.72
CA ARG A 7 0.65 -9.33 -1.27
C ARG A 7 -0.18 -8.29 -0.54
N GLU A 8 -0.27 -7.06 -1.04
CA GLU A 8 -1.08 -6.04 -0.37
C GLU A 8 -2.58 -6.33 -0.48
N TRP A 9 -3.05 -6.89 -1.60
CA TRP A 9 -4.43 -7.38 -1.69
C TRP A 9 -4.74 -8.48 -0.67
N GLN A 10 -3.84 -9.45 -0.49
CA GLN A 10 -3.98 -10.49 0.54
C GLN A 10 -4.00 -9.90 1.95
N ARG A 11 -3.15 -8.90 2.21
CA ARG A 11 -3.06 -8.23 3.49
C ARG A 11 -4.32 -7.41 3.81
N LEU A 12 -4.85 -6.68 2.83
CA LEU A 12 -6.14 -5.99 2.94
C LEU A 12 -7.28 -6.98 3.24
N ALA A 13 -7.35 -8.07 2.47
CA ALA A 13 -8.37 -9.10 2.69
C ALA A 13 -8.26 -9.74 4.08
N PHE A 14 -7.02 -9.95 4.56
CA PHE A 14 -6.80 -10.44 5.92
C PHE A 14 -7.30 -9.46 6.99
N VAL A 15 -6.95 -8.17 6.89
CA VAL A 15 -7.40 -7.14 7.84
C VAL A 15 -8.92 -6.98 7.79
N GLU A 16 -9.52 -6.95 6.60
CA GLU A 16 -10.97 -6.84 6.43
C GLU A 16 -11.70 -8.04 7.04
N ASN A 17 -11.19 -9.26 6.84
CA ASN A 17 -11.79 -10.46 7.43
C ASN A 17 -11.62 -10.54 8.96
N ARG A 18 -10.50 -10.03 9.50
CA ARG A 18 -10.19 -10.09 10.94
C ARG A 18 -10.89 -8.99 11.73
N ASP A 19 -10.80 -7.75 11.25
CA ASP A 19 -11.14 -6.54 12.00
C ASP A 19 -12.26 -5.72 11.34
N GLY A 20 -12.74 -6.14 10.16
CA GLY A 20 -13.79 -5.47 9.40
C GLY A 20 -13.28 -4.40 8.44
N ARG A 21 -14.17 -3.97 7.54
CA ARG A 21 -13.85 -3.01 6.47
C ARG A 21 -13.34 -1.66 6.99
N ALA A 22 -13.91 -1.15 8.08
CA ALA A 22 -13.47 0.12 8.66
C ALA A 22 -11.99 0.08 9.08
N ALA A 23 -11.54 -1.04 9.65
CA ALA A 23 -10.14 -1.24 10.01
C ALA A 23 -9.24 -1.37 8.77
N ALA A 24 -9.72 -2.05 7.71
CA ALA A 24 -8.99 -2.16 6.45
C ALA A 24 -8.84 -0.81 5.72
N LEU A 25 -9.83 0.09 5.80
CA LEU A 25 -9.72 1.47 5.30
C LEU A 25 -8.64 2.26 6.06
N VAL A 26 -8.67 2.22 7.40
CA VAL A 26 -7.63 2.87 8.24
C VAL A 26 -6.25 2.29 7.93
N PHE A 27 -6.16 0.97 7.77
CA PHE A 27 -4.94 0.28 7.40
C PHE A 27 -4.39 0.77 6.04
N ALA A 28 -5.24 0.89 5.02
CA ALA A 28 -4.85 1.40 3.71
C ALA A 28 -4.32 2.84 3.77
N HIS A 29 -4.99 3.73 4.50
CA HIS A 29 -4.54 5.12 4.71
C HIS A 29 -3.16 5.19 5.39
N GLN A 30 -2.99 4.43 6.47
CA GLN A 30 -1.71 4.35 7.19
C GLN A 30 -0.59 3.78 6.31
N GLY A 31 -0.90 2.73 5.54
CA GLY A 31 0.04 2.10 4.61
C GLY A 31 0.54 3.06 3.53
N ILE A 32 -0.34 3.90 2.95
CA ILE A 32 0.05 4.93 1.99
C ILE A 32 1.05 5.90 2.63
N ALA A 33 0.72 6.47 3.79
CA ALA A 33 1.58 7.45 4.46
C ALA A 33 2.96 6.87 4.81
N GLN A 34 3.00 5.62 5.27
CA GLN A 34 4.24 4.92 5.60
C GLN A 34 5.12 4.70 4.36
N TYR A 35 4.55 4.18 3.28
CA TYR A 35 5.29 3.91 2.05
C TYR A 35 5.74 5.19 1.34
N GLU A 36 4.94 6.25 1.37
CA GLU A 36 5.36 7.57 0.88
C GLU A 36 6.55 8.13 1.70
N SER A 37 6.58 7.93 3.01
CA SER A 37 7.74 8.31 3.83
C SER A 37 8.99 7.53 3.45
N ALA A 38 8.87 6.20 3.30
CA ALA A 38 9.98 5.34 2.91
C ALA A 38 10.56 5.69 1.53
N ILE A 39 9.70 6.08 0.57
CA ILE A 39 10.14 6.58 -0.74
C ILE A 39 10.94 7.87 -0.58
N ARG A 40 10.45 8.85 0.19
CA ARG A 40 11.17 10.12 0.43
C ARG A 40 12.53 9.91 1.09
N GLU A 41 12.59 9.01 2.07
CA GLU A 41 13.85 8.64 2.74
C GLU A 41 14.83 7.96 1.77
N SER A 42 14.35 7.04 0.93
CA SER A 42 15.16 6.39 -0.10
C SER A 42 15.73 7.39 -1.11
N ASP A 43 14.92 8.36 -1.57
CA ASP A 43 15.34 9.39 -2.53
C ASP A 43 16.48 10.27 -1.97
N SER A 44 16.57 10.42 -0.65
CA SER A 44 17.63 11.20 0.01
C SER A 44 19.01 10.51 0.04
N CYS A 45 19.08 9.19 -0.17
CA CYS A 45 20.29 8.37 0.02
C CYS A 45 20.97 7.89 -1.28
N GLY A 46 20.46 8.23 -2.46
CA GLY A 46 21.18 8.10 -3.75
C GLY A 46 21.55 6.68 -4.22
N ASN A 47 20.89 5.64 -3.72
CA ASN A 47 21.23 4.23 -3.98
C ASN A 47 20.39 3.61 -5.12
N GLN A 48 21.03 2.93 -6.09
CA GLN A 48 20.42 2.21 -7.20
C GLN A 48 19.51 1.02 -6.76
N TYR A 49 19.80 0.40 -5.62
CA TYR A 49 18.90 -0.59 -4.98
C TYR A 49 17.58 0.04 -4.50
N GLY A 50 17.54 1.38 -4.36
CA GLY A 50 16.34 2.14 -4.05
C GLY A 50 15.33 2.18 -5.19
N ALA A 51 15.72 1.97 -6.45
CA ALA A 51 14.79 2.04 -7.59
C ALA A 51 13.79 0.87 -7.60
N ALA A 52 14.26 -0.38 -7.52
CA ALA A 52 13.37 -1.55 -7.45
C ALA A 52 12.53 -1.57 -6.16
N TYR A 53 13.11 -1.12 -5.05
CA TYR A 53 12.39 -0.95 -3.79
C TYR A 53 11.28 0.11 -3.92
N ARG A 54 11.59 1.27 -4.50
CA ARG A 54 10.63 2.35 -4.78
C ARG A 54 9.51 1.89 -5.70
N GLU A 55 9.83 1.17 -6.78
CA GLU A 55 8.82 0.59 -7.67
C GLU A 55 7.89 -0.35 -6.91
N SER A 56 8.43 -1.21 -6.04
CA SER A 56 7.60 -2.09 -5.21
C SER A 56 6.68 -1.33 -4.25
N LEU A 57 7.17 -0.24 -3.63
CA LEU A 57 6.35 0.61 -2.74
C LEU A 57 5.28 1.37 -3.52
N MET A 58 5.59 1.87 -4.71
CA MET A 58 4.62 2.53 -5.58
C MET A 58 3.51 1.57 -6.01
N ALA A 59 3.87 0.33 -6.37
CA ALA A 59 2.90 -0.72 -6.69
C ALA A 59 1.98 -1.03 -5.50
N SER A 60 2.55 -1.13 -4.28
CA SER A 60 1.77 -1.30 -3.06
C SER A 60 0.83 -0.11 -2.77
N ILE A 61 1.30 1.13 -2.93
CA ILE A 61 0.49 2.35 -2.75
C ILE A 61 -0.70 2.35 -3.73
N GLN A 62 -0.48 1.92 -4.98
CA GLN A 62 -1.54 1.87 -5.98
C GLN A 62 -2.67 0.92 -5.55
N VAL A 63 -2.35 -0.23 -4.94
CA VAL A 63 -3.35 -1.16 -4.38
C VAL A 63 -4.18 -0.50 -3.28
N TYR A 64 -3.54 0.21 -2.35
CA TYR A 64 -4.27 0.91 -1.29
C TYR A 64 -5.18 2.01 -1.84
N ARG A 65 -4.73 2.79 -2.82
CA ARG A 65 -5.56 3.81 -3.48
C ARG A 65 -6.76 3.20 -4.20
N GLU A 66 -6.56 2.10 -4.90
CA GLU A 66 -7.65 1.36 -5.56
C GLU A 66 -8.65 0.80 -4.55
N TYR A 67 -8.17 0.25 -3.42
CA TYR A 67 -9.03 -0.24 -2.35
C TYR A 67 -9.88 0.88 -1.75
N LEU A 68 -9.27 2.02 -1.43
CA LEU A 68 -9.96 3.19 -0.91
C LEU A 68 -11.02 3.70 -1.90
N GLN A 69 -10.65 3.85 -3.18
CA GLN A 69 -11.59 4.31 -4.22
C GLN A 69 -12.84 3.41 -4.31
N LYS A 70 -12.66 2.08 -4.25
CA LYS A 70 -13.77 1.12 -4.33
C LYS A 70 -14.69 1.12 -3.10
N ASN A 71 -14.18 1.52 -1.93
CA ASN A 71 -14.86 1.33 -0.65
C ASN A 71 -15.26 2.64 0.05
N GLU A 72 -14.69 3.78 -0.32
CA GLU A 72 -15.03 5.11 0.22
C GLU A 72 -15.95 5.91 -0.70
N THR A 73 -15.97 5.63 -2.01
CA THR A 73 -16.90 6.30 -2.93
C THR A 73 -18.30 5.71 -2.70
N PRO A 74 -19.29 6.49 -2.26
CA PRO A 74 -20.66 6.02 -2.26
C PRO A 74 -21.11 5.89 -3.72
N ALA A 75 -21.80 4.79 -4.05
CA ALA A 75 -22.55 4.66 -5.30
C ALA A 75 -23.62 5.74 -5.42
#